data_AF-A0A813G9D2-F1
#
_entry.id   AF-A0A813G9D2-F1
#
_cell.length_a   1.000
_cell.length_b   1.000
_cell.length_c   1.000
_cell.angle_alpha   90.00
_cell.angle_beta   90.00
_cell.angle_gamma   90.00
#
_symmetry.space_group_name_H-M   'P 1'
#
loop_
_entity.id
_entity.type
_entity.pdbx_description
1 polymer ?
#
loop_
_entity_poly.entity_id
_entity_poly.type
_entity_poly.pdbx_seq_one_letter_code
_entity_poly.pdbx_strand_id
1 'polypeptide(L)'
;MGLVFRRGLDLSTARICGFGDSAFANAEGYKSQAGYTLQLTQQQRLTTLLAGNFQHAALVSWHTGTIKRVVRSTLAAEAYAVSEVTEAAQLLRELLAEIRLSVVGSVVVPGAVETAAAGDDFVIVTDSQNVATTVPKDSTALADKRLRIVVAMLRQTFCKDAHAYLKWVPTKQMLADALTKPMSVTALRAAMQSIRHSPPGL
;
A
#
# COMPACT_ATOMS: atom_id res chain seq x y z
N MET A 1 16.03 -17.94 -10.97
CA MET A 1 15.33 -17.34 -9.80
C MET A 1 14.26 -18.34 -9.39
N GLY A 2 14.44 -19.02 -8.26
CA GLY A 2 13.50 -20.05 -7.77
C GLY A 2 12.53 -19.45 -6.75
N LEU A 3 11.40 -20.12 -6.54
CA LEU A 3 10.43 -19.77 -5.51
C LEU A 3 11.02 -20.11 -4.13
N VAL A 4 11.26 -19.11 -3.28
CA VAL A 4 11.83 -19.31 -1.94
C VAL A 4 10.72 -19.21 -0.91
N PHE A 5 10.27 -20.36 -0.39
CA PHE A 5 9.38 -20.39 0.78
C PHE A 5 10.20 -20.03 2.03
N ARG A 6 9.99 -18.83 2.57
CA ARG A 6 10.71 -18.33 3.75
C ARG A 6 9.95 -18.68 5.03
N ARG A 7 10.67 -19.19 6.02
CA ARG A 7 10.15 -19.48 7.36
C ARG A 7 9.93 -18.17 8.13
N GLY A 8 8.85 -18.10 8.91
CA GLY A 8 8.67 -17.07 9.93
C GLY A 8 7.60 -16.01 9.66
N LEU A 9 6.82 -16.11 8.57
CA LEU A 9 5.55 -15.39 8.42
C LEU A 9 4.42 -16.36 8.76
N ASP A 10 3.60 -15.99 9.74
CA ASP A 10 2.39 -16.73 10.09
C ASP A 10 1.21 -16.07 9.38
N LEU A 11 0.60 -16.77 8.42
CA LEU A 11 -0.50 -16.24 7.62
C LEU A 11 -1.76 -16.00 8.45
N SER A 12 -1.94 -16.67 9.59
CA SER A 12 -3.11 -16.47 10.46
C SER A 12 -3.09 -15.10 11.16
N THR A 13 -1.90 -14.53 11.36
CA THR A 13 -1.67 -13.24 12.03
C THR A 13 -0.98 -12.21 11.14
N ALA A 14 -0.76 -12.54 9.86
CA ALA A 14 -0.15 -11.65 8.88
C ALA A 14 -1.00 -10.38 8.69
N ARG A 15 -0.29 -9.27 8.57
CA ARG A 15 -0.80 -7.92 8.29
C ARG A 15 -0.29 -7.45 6.94
N ILE A 16 -1.10 -6.65 6.26
CA ILE A 16 -0.77 -6.09 4.95
C ILE A 16 -0.17 -4.69 5.15
N CYS A 17 0.95 -4.43 4.49
CA CYS A 17 1.56 -3.11 4.39
C CYS A 17 1.74 -2.76 2.92
N GLY A 18 1.06 -1.72 2.45
CA GLY A 18 1.16 -1.21 1.08
C GLY A 18 1.92 0.10 1.03
N PHE A 19 2.77 0.31 0.02
CA PHE A 19 3.40 1.60 -0.27
C PHE A 19 2.90 2.07 -1.63
N GLY A 20 2.30 3.27 -1.71
CA GLY A 20 1.79 3.84 -2.96
C GLY A 20 2.39 5.20 -3.25
N ASP A 21 3.10 5.32 -4.37
CA ASP A 21 3.76 6.55 -4.81
C ASP A 21 3.33 6.91 -6.24
N SER A 22 3.50 8.19 -6.59
CA SER A 22 3.31 8.68 -7.94
C SER A 22 4.40 9.65 -8.36
N ALA A 23 4.58 9.77 -9.67
CA ALA A 23 5.38 10.83 -10.27
C ALA A 23 4.48 11.63 -11.23
N PHE A 24 4.26 12.89 -10.90
CA PHE A 24 3.38 13.77 -11.67
C PHE A 24 4.06 14.25 -12.96
N ALA A 25 3.38 14.09 -14.10
CA ALA A 25 3.82 14.54 -15.42
C ALA A 25 5.26 14.11 -15.80
N ASN A 26 5.72 12.96 -15.30
CA ASN A 26 7.08 12.47 -15.48
C ASN A 26 7.28 11.59 -16.73
N ALA A 27 6.20 11.09 -17.31
CA ALA A 27 6.22 10.20 -18.46
C ALA A 27 5.94 10.95 -19.77
N GLU A 28 6.21 10.28 -20.89
CA GLU A 28 6.03 10.84 -22.23
C GLU A 28 4.62 11.42 -22.44
N GLY A 29 4.55 12.61 -23.03
CA GLY A 29 3.30 13.35 -23.21
C GLY A 29 2.74 13.94 -21.91
N TYR A 30 3.59 14.24 -20.92
CA TYR A 30 3.22 14.79 -19.61
C TYR A 30 2.23 13.89 -18.84
N LYS A 31 2.29 12.58 -19.10
CA LYS A 31 1.51 11.59 -18.35
C LYS A 31 2.11 11.43 -16.96
N SER A 32 1.26 11.12 -15.99
CA SER A 32 1.70 10.81 -14.63
C SER A 32 1.80 9.31 -14.44
N GLN A 33 2.82 8.86 -13.74
CA GLN A 33 3.03 7.46 -13.37
C GLN A 33 2.61 7.23 -11.93
N ALA A 34 2.07 6.05 -11.63
CA ALA A 34 1.79 5.57 -10.28
C ALA A 34 2.33 4.16 -10.12
N GLY A 35 2.72 3.82 -8.91
CA GLY A 35 3.20 2.49 -8.58
C GLY A 35 2.96 2.15 -7.14
N TYR A 36 2.88 0.85 -6.87
CA TYR A 36 2.73 0.36 -5.51
C TYR A 36 3.47 -0.95 -5.27
N THR A 37 3.68 -1.23 -3.99
CA THR A 37 4.09 -2.54 -3.47
C THR A 37 3.16 -2.97 -2.36
N LEU A 38 2.89 -4.27 -2.24
CA LEU A 38 2.17 -4.88 -1.12
C LEU A 38 3.06 -5.92 -0.45
N GLN A 39 3.17 -5.81 0.86
CA GLN A 39 3.94 -6.72 1.69
C GLN A 39 3.06 -7.35 2.75
N LEU A 40 3.33 -8.62 3.04
CA LEU A 40 2.85 -9.29 4.25
C LEU A 40 3.92 -9.24 5.33
N THR A 41 3.52 -8.90 6.54
CA THR A 41 4.41 -8.85 7.71
C THR A 41 3.64 -9.21 8.98
N GLN A 42 4.30 -9.22 10.13
CA GLN A 42 3.64 -9.34 11.43
C GLN A 42 3.45 -7.97 12.08
N GLN A 43 2.42 -7.83 12.91
CA GLN A 43 2.11 -6.58 13.61
C GLN A 43 3.34 -6.01 14.37
N GLN A 44 4.09 -6.87 15.07
CA GLN A 44 5.25 -6.45 15.86
C GLN A 44 6.44 -6.02 14.98
N ARG A 45 6.41 -6.29 13.68
CA ARG A 45 7.47 -6.00 12.71
C ARG A 45 7.17 -4.82 11.79
N LEU A 46 5.96 -4.27 11.86
CA LEU A 46 5.55 -3.13 11.02
C LEU A 46 6.47 -1.92 11.19
N THR A 47 6.86 -1.58 12.42
CA THR A 47 7.79 -0.46 12.69
C THR A 47 9.15 -0.69 12.05
N THR A 48 9.70 -1.91 12.16
CA THR A 48 10.98 -2.27 11.54
C THR A 48 10.90 -2.32 10.02
N LEU A 49 9.75 -2.73 9.46
CA LEU A 49 9.50 -2.74 8.03
C LEU A 49 9.56 -1.33 7.45
N LEU A 50 8.87 -0.39 8.08
CA LEU A 50 8.87 1.03 7.69
C LEU A 50 10.25 1.68 7.83
N ALA A 51 11.11 1.15 8.70
CA ALA A 51 12.50 1.56 8.84
C ALA A 51 13.45 0.91 7.81
N GLY A 52 12.94 0.11 6.86
CA GLY A 52 13.73 -0.55 5.81
C GLY A 52 14.22 -1.96 6.13
N ASN A 53 13.77 -2.56 7.24
CA ASN A 53 14.08 -3.96 7.54
C ASN A 53 13.03 -4.90 6.95
N PHE A 54 13.33 -5.47 5.78
CA PHE A 54 12.43 -6.38 5.07
C PHE A 54 12.63 -7.86 5.43
N GLN A 55 13.48 -8.20 6.40
CA GLN A 55 13.83 -9.60 6.73
C GLN A 55 12.63 -10.45 7.15
N HIS A 56 11.59 -9.83 7.70
CA HIS A 56 10.37 -10.48 8.16
C HIS A 56 9.13 -10.06 7.36
N ALA A 57 9.34 -9.56 6.14
CA ALA A 57 8.27 -9.20 5.23
C ALA A 57 8.39 -9.98 3.92
N ALA A 58 7.24 -10.35 3.37
CA ALA A 58 7.13 -10.96 2.06
C ALA A 58 6.48 -9.96 1.11
N LEU A 59 7.20 -9.53 0.07
CA LEU A 59 6.60 -8.78 -1.03
C LEU A 59 5.72 -9.73 -1.85
N VAL A 60 4.41 -9.48 -1.88
CA VAL A 60 3.43 -10.37 -2.53
C VAL A 60 2.84 -9.80 -3.80
N SER A 61 2.86 -8.47 -3.97
CA SER A 61 2.39 -7.82 -5.19
C SER A 61 3.11 -6.50 -5.41
N TRP A 62 3.27 -6.12 -6.66
CA TRP A 62 3.77 -4.81 -7.07
C TRP A 62 3.15 -4.42 -8.41
N HIS A 63 3.02 -3.11 -8.63
CA HIS A 63 2.51 -2.57 -9.88
C HIS A 63 3.23 -1.27 -10.23
N THR A 64 3.42 -1.04 -11.52
CA THR A 64 3.86 0.25 -12.07
C THR A 64 3.12 0.49 -13.38
N GLY A 65 2.63 1.71 -13.57
CA GLY A 65 1.88 2.06 -14.76
C GLY A 65 1.56 3.55 -14.83
N THR A 66 1.14 4.00 -16.02
CA THR A 66 0.62 5.36 -16.19
C THR A 66 -0.77 5.47 -15.57
N ILE A 67 -1.03 6.55 -14.85
CA ILE A 67 -2.37 6.90 -14.39
C ILE A 67 -3.25 7.09 -15.62
N LYS A 68 -4.28 6.25 -15.77
CA LYS A 68 -5.17 6.24 -16.96
C LYS A 68 -5.97 7.55 -17.12
N ARG A 69 -6.08 8.33 -16.04
CA ARG A 69 -6.80 9.61 -15.99
C ARG A 69 -5.82 10.77 -16.12
N VAL A 70 -6.26 11.84 -16.77
CA VAL A 70 -5.55 13.12 -16.74
C VAL A 70 -5.69 13.75 -15.35
N VAL A 71 -4.59 13.74 -14.60
CA VAL A 71 -4.44 14.43 -13.32
C VAL A 71 -3.90 15.84 -13.56
N ARG A 72 -4.35 16.81 -12.76
CA ARG A 72 -3.99 18.23 -12.92
C ARG A 72 -3.12 18.78 -11.80
N SER A 73 -2.69 17.93 -10.88
CA SER A 73 -1.84 18.30 -9.74
C SER A 73 -1.11 17.08 -9.18
N THR A 74 -0.02 17.33 -8.46
CA THR A 74 0.72 16.30 -7.71
C THR A 74 -0.18 15.62 -6.68
N LEU A 75 -0.96 16.38 -5.92
CA LEU A 75 -1.92 15.83 -4.95
C LEU A 75 -2.90 14.85 -5.61
N ALA A 76 -3.35 15.13 -6.83
CA ALA A 76 -4.22 14.21 -7.54
C ALA A 76 -3.49 12.91 -7.91
N ALA A 77 -2.28 13.00 -8.46
CA ALA A 77 -1.48 11.82 -8.80
C ALA A 77 -1.22 10.93 -7.57
N GLU A 78 -0.83 11.55 -6.45
CA GLU A 78 -0.54 10.84 -5.20
C GLU A 78 -1.80 10.20 -4.61
N ALA A 79 -2.94 10.90 -4.62
CA ALA A 79 -4.21 10.36 -4.16
C ALA A 79 -4.67 9.15 -5.00
N TYR A 80 -4.47 9.20 -6.32
CA TYR A 80 -4.75 8.04 -7.18
C TYR A 80 -3.82 6.87 -6.87
N ALA A 81 -2.52 7.10 -6.67
CA ALA A 81 -1.60 6.04 -6.27
C ALA A 81 -1.97 5.40 -4.94
N VAL A 82 -2.37 6.21 -3.96
CA VAL A 82 -2.89 5.73 -2.66
C VAL A 82 -4.20 4.94 -2.84
N SER A 83 -5.10 5.38 -3.72
CA SER A 83 -6.34 4.65 -4.04
C SER A 83 -6.04 3.27 -4.63
N GLU A 84 -5.15 3.19 -5.61
CA GLU A 84 -4.79 1.93 -6.29
C GLU A 84 -4.19 0.91 -5.32
N VAL A 85 -3.24 1.32 -4.47
CA VAL A 85 -2.66 0.40 -3.47
C VAL A 85 -3.67 0.01 -2.39
N THR A 86 -4.61 0.90 -2.06
CA THR A 86 -5.66 0.63 -1.07
C THR A 86 -6.62 -0.45 -1.57
N GLU A 87 -7.09 -0.34 -2.82
CA GLU A 87 -7.95 -1.35 -3.45
C GLU A 87 -7.22 -2.69 -3.58
N ALA A 88 -5.94 -2.68 -3.98
CA ALA A 88 -5.14 -3.89 -4.05
C ALA A 88 -4.94 -4.55 -2.66
N ALA A 89 -4.78 -3.74 -1.61
CA ALA A 89 -4.67 -4.24 -0.23
C ALA A 89 -5.99 -4.80 0.29
N GLN A 90 -7.14 -4.18 -0.05
CA GLN A 90 -8.47 -4.70 0.29
C GLN A 90 -8.71 -6.07 -0.36
N LEU A 91 -8.40 -6.21 -1.64
CA LEU A 91 -8.48 -7.50 -2.33
C LEU A 91 -7.58 -8.55 -1.66
N LEU A 92 -6.32 -8.18 -1.34
CA LEU A 92 -5.41 -9.09 -0.65
C LEU A 92 -5.93 -9.48 0.75
N ARG A 93 -6.60 -8.56 1.46
CA ARG A 93 -7.21 -8.83 2.76
C ARG A 93 -8.32 -9.88 2.65
N GLU A 94 -9.20 -9.74 1.66
CA GLU A 94 -10.26 -10.73 1.38
C GLU A 94 -9.66 -12.10 1.02
N LEU A 95 -8.62 -12.14 0.17
CA LEU A 95 -7.93 -13.37 -0.18
C LEU A 95 -7.28 -14.05 1.04
N LEU A 96 -6.66 -13.29 1.95
CA LEU A 96 -6.11 -13.85 3.19
C LEU A 96 -7.21 -14.42 4.09
N ALA A 97 -8.35 -13.73 4.20
CA ALA A 97 -9.49 -14.22 4.96
C ALA A 97 -10.04 -15.53 4.37
N GLU A 98 -10.18 -15.61 3.05
CA GLU A 98 -10.61 -16.83 2.35
C GLU A 98 -9.65 -18.01 2.59
N ILE A 99 -8.33 -17.77 2.50
CA ILE A 99 -7.31 -18.79 2.78
C ILE A 99 -7.45 -19.30 4.23
N ARG A 100 -7.63 -18.39 5.20
CA ARG A 100 -7.78 -18.75 6.62
C ARG A 100 -9.03 -19.59 6.87
N LEU A 101 -10.17 -19.20 6.29
CA LEU A 101 -11.43 -19.94 6.40
C LEU A 101 -11.33 -21.34 5.77
N SER A 102 -10.65 -21.44 4.63
CA SER A 102 -10.44 -22.72 3.92
C SER A 102 -9.59 -23.70 4.72
N VAL A 103 -8.58 -23.22 5.47
CA VAL A 103 -7.73 -24.06 6.33
C VAL A 103 -8.51 -24.66 7.50
N VAL A 104 -9.56 -24.00 7.99
CA VAL A 104 -10.40 -24.49 9.10
C VAL A 104 -11.46 -25.51 8.61
N GLY A 105 -11.54 -25.77 7.30
CA GLY A 105 -12.54 -26.69 6.73
C GLY A 105 -13.98 -26.19 6.89
N SER A 106 -14.16 -24.88 7.08
CA SER A 106 -15.47 -24.26 7.25
C SER A 106 -16.19 -24.17 5.91
N VAL A 107 -17.50 -24.45 5.90
CA VAL A 107 -18.35 -24.15 4.74
C VAL A 107 -18.36 -22.63 4.56
N VAL A 108 -17.80 -22.13 3.46
CA VAL A 108 -17.81 -20.70 3.14
C VAL A 108 -19.22 -20.32 2.75
N VAL A 109 -19.97 -19.75 3.70
CA VAL A 109 -21.27 -19.14 3.43
C VAL A 109 -21.07 -17.75 2.81
N PRO A 110 -22.00 -17.26 1.98
CA PRO A 110 -21.93 -15.89 1.45
C PRO A 110 -21.78 -14.87 2.60
N GLY A 111 -20.85 -13.93 2.49
CA GLY A 111 -20.58 -12.93 3.54
C GLY A 111 -19.53 -13.34 4.58
N ALA A 112 -19.09 -14.60 4.62
CA ALA A 112 -18.13 -15.07 5.62
C ALA A 112 -16.74 -14.46 5.42
N VAL A 113 -16.29 -14.33 4.17
CA VAL A 113 -14.98 -13.75 3.83
C VAL A 113 -14.93 -12.28 4.21
N GLU A 114 -15.97 -11.53 3.87
CA GLU A 114 -16.12 -10.12 4.16
C GLU A 114 -16.15 -9.86 5.67
N THR A 115 -16.87 -10.69 6.41
CA THR A 115 -16.94 -10.62 7.88
C THR A 115 -15.58 -10.93 8.51
N ALA A 116 -14.88 -11.96 8.02
CA ALA A 116 -13.55 -12.32 8.52
C ALA A 116 -12.51 -11.24 8.19
N ALA A 117 -12.54 -10.70 6.97
CA ALA A 117 -11.66 -9.63 6.50
C ALA A 117 -11.91 -8.29 7.23
N ALA A 118 -13.12 -8.02 7.70
CA ALA A 118 -13.47 -6.75 8.35
C ALA A 118 -12.62 -6.47 9.60
N GLY A 119 -12.19 -7.51 10.33
CA GLY A 119 -11.34 -7.38 11.51
C GLY A 119 -9.83 -7.36 11.22
N ASP A 120 -9.42 -7.48 9.95
CA ASP A 120 -8.01 -7.51 9.57
C ASP A 120 -7.47 -6.13 9.23
N ASP A 121 -6.48 -5.70 10.03
CA ASP A 121 -5.81 -4.44 9.81
C ASP A 121 -4.94 -4.48 8.55
N PHE A 122 -4.99 -3.41 7.75
CA PHE A 122 -3.95 -3.11 6.78
C PHE A 122 -3.47 -1.67 6.88
N VAL A 123 -2.22 -1.45 6.48
CA VAL A 123 -1.57 -0.14 6.54
C VAL A 123 -1.13 0.27 5.14
N ILE A 124 -1.55 1.46 4.71
CA ILE A 124 -1.13 2.10 3.48
C ILE A 124 -0.16 3.22 3.82
N VAL A 125 0.95 3.25 3.10
CA VAL A 125 2.07 4.15 3.31
C VAL A 125 2.18 5.08 2.12
N THR A 126 2.33 6.37 2.42
CA THR A 126 2.60 7.43 1.44
C THR A 126 3.69 8.35 1.99
N ASP A 127 4.49 8.93 1.12
CA ASP A 127 5.41 10.02 1.49
C ASP A 127 4.81 11.41 1.24
N SER A 128 3.60 11.48 0.68
CA SER A 128 2.87 12.72 0.52
C SER A 128 2.20 13.16 1.82
N GLN A 129 2.78 14.18 2.46
CA GLN A 129 2.15 14.83 3.60
C GLN A 129 0.82 15.51 3.21
N ASN A 130 0.71 15.96 1.96
CA ASN A 130 -0.52 16.55 1.45
C ASN A 130 -1.67 15.53 1.42
N VAL A 131 -1.43 14.32 0.93
CA VAL A 131 -2.45 13.24 0.97
C VAL A 131 -2.76 12.86 2.41
N ALA A 132 -1.73 12.59 3.23
CA ALA A 132 -1.90 12.14 4.60
C ALA A 132 -2.68 13.14 5.48
N THR A 133 -2.59 14.44 5.20
CA THR A 133 -3.34 15.47 5.92
C THR A 133 -4.68 15.81 5.29
N THR A 134 -4.86 15.61 3.98
CA THR A 134 -6.11 15.94 3.26
C THR A 134 -7.16 14.86 3.45
N VAL A 135 -6.77 13.59 3.40
CA VAL A 135 -7.71 12.45 3.49
C VAL A 135 -8.51 12.45 4.80
N PRO A 136 -7.90 12.62 5.99
CA PRO A 136 -8.64 12.61 7.26
C PRO A 136 -9.52 13.85 7.49
N LYS A 137 -9.24 14.96 6.81
CA LYS A 137 -9.97 16.21 6.99
C LYS A 137 -11.26 16.19 6.20
N ASP A 138 -12.36 16.60 6.83
CA ASP A 138 -13.61 16.87 6.12
C ASP A 138 -13.57 18.27 5.48
N SER A 139 -12.73 18.42 4.45
CA SER A 139 -12.64 19.65 3.68
C SER A 139 -13.38 19.50 2.35
N THR A 140 -14.34 20.39 2.11
CA THR A 140 -15.06 20.54 0.84
C THR A 140 -14.29 21.38 -0.19
N ALA A 141 -13.08 21.84 0.17
CA ALA A 141 -12.36 22.92 -0.53
C ALA A 141 -11.55 22.48 -1.77
N LEU A 142 -11.58 21.20 -2.17
CA LEU A 142 -10.89 20.76 -3.38
C LEU A 142 -11.68 21.19 -4.63
N ALA A 143 -11.08 22.03 -5.46
CA ALA A 143 -11.69 22.52 -6.70
C ALA A 143 -11.92 21.39 -7.72
N ASP A 144 -11.02 20.40 -7.78
CA ASP A 144 -11.16 19.26 -8.69
C ASP A 144 -12.22 18.28 -8.17
N LYS A 145 -13.36 18.22 -8.88
CA LYS A 145 -14.50 17.37 -8.53
C LYS A 145 -14.16 15.88 -8.52
N ARG A 146 -13.23 15.41 -9.36
CA ARG A 146 -12.84 14.00 -9.43
C ARG A 146 -11.93 13.64 -8.28
N LEU A 147 -10.97 14.50 -7.97
CA LEU A 147 -10.11 14.33 -6.80
C LEU A 147 -10.94 14.27 -5.51
N ARG A 148 -12.00 15.08 -5.40
CA ARG A 148 -12.94 15.00 -4.27
C ARG A 148 -13.54 13.61 -4.08
N ILE A 149 -13.91 12.93 -5.16
CA ILE A 149 -14.47 11.58 -5.09
C ILE A 149 -13.43 10.60 -4.55
N VAL A 150 -12.21 10.64 -5.09
CA VAL A 150 -11.10 9.79 -4.64
C VAL A 150 -10.79 10.03 -3.17
N VAL A 151 -10.67 11.30 -2.76
CA VAL A 151 -10.42 11.66 -1.35
C VAL A 151 -11.56 11.21 -0.44
N ALA A 152 -12.83 11.32 -0.88
CA ALA A 152 -13.96 10.83 -0.11
C ALA A 152 -13.95 9.30 0.05
N MET A 153 -13.60 8.55 -1.01
CA MET A 153 -13.43 7.09 -0.95
C MET A 153 -12.30 6.68 0.00
N LEU A 154 -11.15 7.34 -0.10
CA LEU A 154 -10.03 7.13 0.82
C LEU A 154 -10.42 7.46 2.27
N ARG A 155 -11.15 8.56 2.48
CA ARG A 155 -11.63 8.95 3.82
C ARG A 155 -12.59 7.92 4.41
N GLN A 156 -13.51 7.41 3.61
CA GLN A 156 -14.40 6.33 4.02
C GLN A 156 -13.61 5.07 4.38
N THR A 157 -12.58 4.75 3.58
CA THR A 157 -11.72 3.59 3.83
C THR A 157 -10.91 3.72 5.10
N PHE A 158 -10.31 4.88 5.38
CA PHE A 158 -9.45 5.11 6.56
C PHE A 158 -10.19 5.73 7.75
N CYS A 159 -11.50 5.50 7.87
CA CYS A 159 -12.26 5.96 9.03
C CYS A 159 -11.85 5.15 10.28
N LYS A 160 -12.16 5.68 11.48
CA LYS A 160 -11.60 5.17 12.76
C LYS A 160 -11.90 3.69 13.05
N ASP A 161 -12.94 3.13 12.44
CA ASP A 161 -13.43 1.77 12.72
C ASP A 161 -13.24 0.80 11.53
N ALA A 162 -12.53 1.22 10.47
CA ALA A 162 -12.44 0.45 9.22
C ALA A 162 -11.26 -0.55 9.13
N HIS A 163 -10.48 -0.71 10.19
CA HIS A 163 -9.29 -1.58 10.20
C HIS A 163 -8.31 -1.27 9.03
N ALA A 164 -8.22 0.01 8.67
CA ALA A 164 -7.37 0.50 7.60
C ALA A 164 -6.69 1.79 8.04
N TYR A 165 -5.38 1.87 7.86
CA TYR A 165 -4.60 3.00 8.36
C TYR A 165 -3.77 3.63 7.24
N LEU A 166 -3.87 4.94 7.09
CA LEU A 166 -2.99 5.72 6.22
C LEU A 166 -1.85 6.31 7.05
N LYS A 167 -0.60 5.95 6.71
CA LYS A 167 0.60 6.38 7.40
C LYS A 167 1.52 7.18 6.47
N TRP A 168 1.96 8.33 6.98
CA TRP A 168 3.00 9.11 6.32
C TRP A 168 4.40 8.61 6.71
N VAL A 169 5.33 8.59 5.75
CA VAL A 169 6.76 8.34 5.96
C VAL A 169 7.61 9.35 5.19
N PRO A 170 8.87 9.60 5.59
CA PRO A 170 9.81 10.35 4.75
C PRO A 170 10.08 9.64 3.42
N THR A 171 10.28 10.38 2.32
CA THR A 171 10.56 9.84 0.98
C THR A 171 11.69 8.80 0.95
N LYS A 172 12.73 8.94 1.79
CA LYS A 172 13.82 7.95 1.89
C LYS A 172 13.37 6.54 2.32
N GLN A 173 12.20 6.43 2.94
CA GLN A 173 11.58 5.18 3.38
C GLN A 173 10.51 4.68 2.39
N MET A 174 10.25 5.42 1.32
CA MET A 174 9.19 5.10 0.37
C MET A 174 9.65 3.97 -0.56
N LEU A 175 9.10 2.77 -0.40
CA LEU A 175 9.54 1.63 -1.21
C LEU A 175 9.09 1.73 -2.68
N ALA A 176 7.94 2.36 -2.92
CA ALA A 176 7.34 2.47 -4.25
C ALA A 176 8.03 3.50 -5.16
N ASP A 177 8.91 4.33 -4.62
CA ASP A 177 9.66 5.35 -5.35
C ASP A 177 10.44 4.79 -6.56
N ALA A 178 11.08 3.63 -6.37
CA ALA A 178 11.82 2.93 -7.42
C ALA A 178 10.91 2.40 -8.56
N LEU A 179 9.58 2.40 -8.37
CA LEU A 179 8.60 1.98 -9.39
C LEU A 179 8.14 3.14 -10.27
N THR A 180 8.35 4.40 -9.85
CA THR A 180 7.81 5.61 -10.49
C THR A 180 8.91 6.59 -10.94
N LYS A 181 10.08 6.54 -10.30
CA LYS A 181 11.20 7.49 -10.51
C LYS A 181 12.46 6.75 -10.96
N PRO A 182 13.33 7.35 -11.80
CA PRO A 182 14.60 6.77 -12.21
C PRO A 182 15.62 6.87 -11.05
N MET A 183 15.49 6.00 -10.05
CA MET A 183 16.31 6.01 -8.84
C MET A 183 16.78 4.63 -8.42
N SER A 184 17.51 4.57 -7.31
CA SER A 184 18.10 3.34 -6.79
C SER A 184 17.05 2.28 -6.47
N VAL A 185 17.20 1.10 -7.05
CA VAL A 185 16.32 -0.07 -6.82
C VAL A 185 16.77 -0.92 -5.61
N THR A 186 17.75 -0.47 -4.83
CA THR A 186 18.37 -1.29 -3.77
C THR A 186 17.37 -1.67 -2.67
N ALA A 187 16.50 -0.74 -2.25
CA ALA A 187 15.47 -1.03 -1.26
C ALA A 187 14.43 -2.03 -1.80
N LEU A 188 13.97 -1.85 -3.04
CA LEU A 188 13.03 -2.77 -3.68
C LEU A 188 13.61 -4.17 -3.85
N ARG A 189 14.89 -4.26 -4.27
CA ARG A 189 15.60 -5.54 -4.35
C ARG A 189 15.74 -6.20 -2.97
N ALA A 190 16.04 -5.42 -1.93
CA ALA A 190 16.12 -5.92 -0.56
C ALA A 190 14.75 -6.44 -0.07
N ALA A 191 13.66 -5.75 -0.40
CA ALA A 191 12.30 -6.21 -0.12
C ALA A 191 11.95 -7.50 -0.86
N MET A 192 12.29 -7.61 -2.15
CA MET A 192 12.13 -8.84 -2.95
C MET A 192 12.96 -10.01 -2.40
N GLN A 193 14.13 -9.73 -1.84
CA GLN A 193 15.01 -10.74 -1.24
C GLN A 193 14.69 -11.04 0.22
N SER A 194 13.76 -10.29 0.83
CA SER A 194 13.46 -10.28 2.27
C SER A 194 14.75 -10.17 3.11
N ILE A 195 15.53 -9.11 2.86
CA ILE A 195 16.76 -8.81 3.61
C ILE A 195 16.70 -7.40 4.20
N ARG A 196 17.53 -7.15 5.21
CA ARG A 196 17.65 -5.81 5.79
C ARG A 196 18.25 -4.85 4.76
N HIS A 197 17.60 -3.70 4.58
CA HIS A 197 18.18 -2.55 3.90
C HIS A 197 18.50 -1.47 4.93
N SER A 198 19.72 -0.98 4.95
CA SER A 198 20.06 0.27 5.64
C SER A 198 20.04 1.38 4.60
N PRO A 199 19.13 2.37 4.68
CA PRO A 199 19.20 3.54 3.84
C PRO A 199 20.56 4.24 4.06
N PRO A 200 21.20 4.80 3.02
CA PRO A 200 22.40 5.61 3.22
C PRO A 200 22.06 6.84 4.09
N GLY A 201 22.66 6.92 5.28
CA GLY A 201 22.64 8.10 6.16
C GLY A 201 21.47 8.22 7.14
N LEU A 202 21.16 7.15 7.88
CA LEU A 202 20.51 7.24 9.20
C LEU A 202 21.56 7.32 10.31
#